data_AF-A0AAN6VGL4-F1
#
_entry.id   AF-A0AAN6VGL4-F1
#
_cell.length_a   1.000
_cell.length_b   1.000
_cell.length_c   1.000
_cell.angle_alpha   90.00
_cell.angle_beta   90.00
_cell.angle_gamma   90.00
#
_symmetry.space_group_name_H-M   'P 1'
#
loop_
_entity.id
_entity.type
_entity.pdbx_description
1 polymer ?
#
loop_
_entity_poly.entity_id
_entity_poly.type
_entity_poly.pdbx_seq_one_letter_code
_entity_poly.pdbx_strand_id
1 'polypeptide(L)' 'MALASHGHCAHSFVMIKADNTLIEWRCHICHNGPFWFIWECRYCRLHSCRTCLDTV' A
#
# COMPACT_ATOMS: atom_id res chain seq x y z
N MET A 1 6.66 -5.60 -25.24
CA MET A 1 5.80 -5.13 -24.13
C MET A 1 5.44 -6.37 -23.32
N ALA A 2 6.30 -6.71 -22.36
CA ALA A 2 6.13 -6.47 -20.91
C ALA A 2 5.33 -7.60 -20.23
N LEU A 3 6.04 -8.51 -19.57
CA LEU A 3 5.51 -9.34 -18.49
C LEU A 3 6.38 -9.01 -17.28
N ALA A 4 6.02 -7.93 -16.57
CA ALA A 4 6.49 -7.77 -15.21
C ALA A 4 5.96 -8.98 -14.45
N SER A 5 6.86 -9.91 -14.13
CA SER A 5 6.59 -11.00 -13.21
C SER A 5 6.20 -10.37 -11.89
N HIS A 6 4.89 -10.15 -11.69
CA HIS A 6 4.32 -9.98 -10.37
C HIS A 6 4.67 -11.26 -9.63
N GLY A 7 5.79 -11.25 -8.91
CA GLY A 7 6.08 -12.31 -7.96
C GLY A 7 4.84 -12.42 -7.09
N HIS A 8 4.20 -13.59 -7.11
CA HIS A 8 3.00 -13.87 -6.33
C HIS A 8 3.39 -13.75 -4.85
N CYS A 9 3.38 -12.53 -4.34
CA CYS A 9 3.54 -12.26 -2.94
C CYS A 9 2.22 -12.67 -2.30
N ALA A 10 2.28 -13.52 -1.26
CA ALA A 10 1.12 -13.78 -0.42
C ALA A 10 0.84 -12.51 0.39
N HIS A 11 0.20 -11.53 -0.25
CA HIS A 11 0.01 -10.20 0.29
C HIS A 11 -0.73 -10.27 1.63
N SER A 12 0.02 -10.06 2.72
CA SER A 12 -0.53 -9.90 4.07
C SER A 12 -0.43 -8.44 4.45
N PHE A 13 -1.52 -7.72 4.24
CA PHE A 13 -1.58 -6.30 4.56
C PHE A 13 -1.93 -6.07 6.02
N VAL A 14 -1.29 -5.08 6.62
CA VAL A 14 -1.64 -4.53 7.92
C VAL A 14 -1.90 -3.04 7.81
N MET A 15 -2.90 -2.58 8.55
CA MET A 15 -3.19 -1.16 8.63
C MET A 15 -2.16 -0.48 9.53
N ILE A 16 -1.43 0.47 8.97
CA ILE A 16 -0.55 1.39 9.68
C ILE A 16 -1.27 2.73 9.78
N LYS A 17 -1.25 3.31 10.97
CA LYS A 17 -1.78 4.66 11.22
C LYS A 17 -0.59 5.58 11.47
N ALA A 18 -0.66 6.81 10.96
CA ALA A 18 0.29 7.84 11.36
C ALA A 18 -0.09 8.32 12.77
N ASP A 19 0.78 8.11 13.75
CA ASP A 19 0.57 8.61 15.13
C ASP A 19 0.76 10.14 15.22
N ASN A 20 1.54 10.71 14.30
CA ASN A 20 1.81 12.14 14.19
C ASN A 20 1.44 12.67 12.79
N THR A 21 1.06 13.95 12.73
CA THR A 21 0.72 14.69 11.50
C THR A 21 1.90 14.88 10.53
N LEU A 22 3.11 14.43 10.91
CA LEU A 22 4.30 14.53 10.07
C LEU A 22 4.38 13.43 9.00
N ILE A 23 3.64 12.33 9.17
CA ILE A 23 3.71 11.17 8.27
C ILE A 23 2.51 11.22 7.33
N GLU A 24 2.79 11.61 6.08
CA GLU A 24 1.81 11.62 5.00
C GLU A 24 1.91 10.32 4.18
N TRP A 25 0.90 9.46 4.27
CA TRP A 25 0.89 8.23 3.49
C TRP A 25 0.26 8.44 2.12
N ARG A 26 0.96 8.00 1.06
CA ARG A 26 0.45 8.01 -0.31
C ARG A 26 0.39 6.59 -0.84
N CYS A 27 -0.72 6.25 -1.49
CA CYS A 27 -0.87 4.94 -2.11
C CYS A 27 0.10 4.79 -3.29
N HIS A 28 0.87 3.72 -3.33
CA HIS A 28 1.82 3.47 -4.43
C HIS A 28 1.14 3.05 -5.74
N ILE A 29 -0.16 2.75 -5.71
CA ILE A 29 -0.92 2.24 -6.86
C ILE A 29 -1.67 3.39 -7.55
N CYS A 30 -2.53 4.08 -6.80
CA CYS A 30 -3.32 5.19 -7.34
C CYS A 30 -2.68 6.56 -7.13
N HIS A 31 -1.56 6.64 -6.41
CA HIS A 31 -0.85 7.89 -6.06
C HIS A 31 -1.74 8.90 -5.31
N ASN A 32 -2.91 8.47 -4.85
CA ASN A 32 -3.82 9.29 -4.07
C ASN A 32 -3.31 9.43 -2.63
N GLY A 33 -3.62 10.56 -2.00
CA GLY A 33 -3.17 10.89 -0.65
C GLY A 33 -2.92 12.40 -0.49
N PRO A 34 -2.67 12.87 0.74
CA PRO A 34 -2.22 12.12 1.91
C PRO A 34 -3.35 11.42 2.69
N PHE A 35 -3.12 10.17 3.09
CA PHE A 35 -3.98 9.42 4.00
C PHE A 35 -3.37 9.38 5.40
N TRP A 36 -4.24 9.39 6.42
CA TRP A 36 -3.85 9.25 7.84
C TRP A 36 -3.53 7.80 8.22
N PHE A 37 -3.98 6.86 7.41
CA PHE A 37 -3.72 5.44 7.55
C PHE A 37 -3.54 4.80 6.18
N ILE A 38 -2.69 3.79 6.09
CA ILE A 38 -2.38 3.05 4.87
C ILE A 38 -2.21 1.57 5.17
N TRP A 39 -2.30 0.73 4.16
CA TRP A 39 -2.09 -0.70 4.30
C TRP A 39 -0.70 -1.04 3.79
N GLU A 40 0.14 -1.58 4.69
CA GLU A 40 1.46 -2.06 4.34
C GLU A 40 1.46 -3.59 4.26
N CYS A 41 1.94 -4.12 3.15
CA CYS A 41 2.24 -5.54 2.99
C CYS A 41 3.43 -5.94 3.87
N ARG A 42 3.25 -6.88 4.80
CA ARG A 42 4.33 -7.33 5.71
C ARG A 42 5.56 -7.91 5.00
N TYR A 43 5.36 -8.49 3.82
CA TYR A 43 6.43 -9.17 3.07
C TYR A 43 7.13 -8.24 2.08
N CYS A 44 6.35 -7.47 1.35
CA CYS A 44 6.79 -6.67 0.22
C CYS A 44 6.88 -5.17 0.52
N ARG A 45 6.38 -4.74 1.68
CA ARG A 45 6.28 -3.33 2.11
C ARG A 45 5.59 -2.41 1.08
N LEU A 46 4.71 -3.00 0.28
CA LEU A 46 3.83 -2.26 -0.61
C LEU A 46 2.82 -1.47 0.23
N HIS A 47 2.77 -0.17 -0.02
CA HIS A 47 1.85 0.75 0.63
C HIS A 47 0.64 1.00 -0.30
N SER A 48 -0.53 0.50 0.09
CA SER A 48 -1.76 0.62 -0.67
C SER A 48 -2.87 1.26 0.17
N CYS A 49 -3.76 2.04 -0.47
CA CYS A 49 -4.98 2.47 0.18
C CYS A 49 -6.00 1.32 0.21
N ARG A 50 -7.02 1.44 1.07
CA ARG A 50 -8.08 0.43 1.20
C ARG A 50 -8.71 0.05 -0.14
N THR A 51 -8.93 1.04 -1.00
CA THR A 51 -9.57 0.84 -2.30
C THR A 51 -8.68 0.02 -3.23
N CYS A 52 -7.38 0.28 -3.25
CA CYS A 52 -6.45 -0.47 -4.09
C CYS A 52 -6.11 -1.85 -3.49
N LEU A 53 -6.32 -2.05 -2.19
CA LEU A 53 -6.13 -3.35 -1.54
C LEU A 53 -7.06 -4.44 -2.09
N ASP A 54 -8.26 -4.06 -2.52
CA ASP A 54 -9.22 -4.99 -3.15
C ASP A 54 -8.76 -5.44 -4.55
N THR A 55 -7.88 -4.66 -5.18
CA THR A 55 -7.46 -4.86 -6.58
C THR A 55 -6.07 -5.53 -6.73
N VAL A 56 -5.43 -5.93 -5.62
CA VAL A 56 -4.04 -6.47 -5.57
C VAL A 56 -3.94 -7.90 -5.06
#